data_AF-A0A936UMG4-F1
#
_entry.id   AF-A0A936UMG4-F1
#
_cell.length_a   1.000
_cell.length_b   1.000
_cell.length_c   1.000
_cell.angle_alpha   90.00
_cell.angle_beta   90.00
_cell.angle_gamma   90.00
#
_symmetry.space_group_name_H-M   'P 1'
#
loop_
_entity.id
_entity.type
_entity.pdbx_description
1 polymer ?
#
loop_
_entity_poly.entity_id
_entity_poly.type
_entity_poly.pdbx_seq_one_letter_code
_entity_poly.pdbx_strand_id
1 'polypeptide(L)'
;MSHESKRNQIARIVVGAVAAGCERIPVPWEPRRLAISAVEHLQIGAKIEEVRTPITHSAQDTQAAVLAMREQGCRVLVVLGGDGTSRAVTKAWPDAVLMPLSTGTNNVFPLWIEPTIAGLAAGLIAAGRIAPDGVAPVPRSSISILKARRPTWRWSMRCFYKATGSAISGRSSLSS
;
A
#
# COMPACT_ATOMS: atom_id res chain seq x y z
N MET A 1 14.78 -15.65 2.97
CA MET A 1 14.65 -14.43 2.14
C MET A 1 15.64 -13.38 2.63
N SER A 2 16.42 -12.78 1.73
CA SER A 2 17.47 -11.81 2.09
C SER A 2 16.89 -10.45 2.51
N HIS A 3 17.69 -9.64 3.22
CA HIS A 3 17.34 -8.25 3.52
C HIS A 3 17.13 -7.41 2.25
N GLU A 4 17.95 -7.66 1.22
CA GLU A 4 17.83 -7.00 -0.09
C GLU A 4 16.50 -7.33 -0.78
N SER A 5 16.08 -8.61 -0.75
CA SER A 5 14.79 -9.02 -1.29
C SER A 5 13.61 -8.33 -0.57
N LYS A 6 13.70 -8.14 0.76
CA LYS A 6 12.70 -7.35 1.51
C LYS A 6 12.67 -5.90 1.05
N ARG A 7 13.83 -5.25 0.95
CA ARG A 7 13.92 -3.86 0.50
C ARG A 7 13.33 -3.67 -0.89
N ASN A 8 13.65 -4.56 -1.82
CA ASN A 8 13.08 -4.51 -3.17
C ASN A 8 11.55 -4.64 -3.17
N GLN A 9 10.99 -5.52 -2.33
CA GLN A 9 9.54 -5.61 -2.19
C GLN A 9 8.92 -4.34 -1.61
N ILE A 10 9.52 -3.76 -0.57
CA ILE A 10 9.06 -2.50 0.04
C ILE A 10 9.08 -1.36 -0.98
N ALA A 11 10.18 -1.20 -1.72
CA ALA A 11 10.32 -0.19 -2.76
C ALA A 11 9.20 -0.31 -3.80
N ARG A 12 8.94 -1.53 -4.27
CA ARG A 12 7.89 -1.82 -5.27
C ARG A 12 6.48 -1.57 -4.76
N ILE A 13 6.20 -1.90 -3.50
CA ILE A 13 4.91 -1.58 -2.83
C ILE A 13 4.72 -0.07 -2.82
N VAL A 14 5.73 0.67 -2.41
CA VAL A 14 5.65 2.13 -2.30
C VAL A 14 5.47 2.76 -3.68
N VAL A 15 6.25 2.36 -4.69
CA VAL A 15 6.08 2.83 -6.07
C VAL A 15 4.65 2.57 -6.58
N GLY A 16 4.11 1.37 -6.34
CA GLY A 16 2.74 1.03 -6.71
C GLY A 16 1.71 1.90 -6.00
N ALA A 17 1.87 2.13 -4.69
CA ALA A 17 0.95 2.96 -3.92
C ALA A 17 0.96 4.43 -4.39
N VAL A 18 2.14 4.98 -4.67
CA VAL A 18 2.29 6.35 -5.19
C VAL A 18 1.68 6.46 -6.59
N ALA A 19 1.91 5.49 -7.47
CA ALA A 19 1.30 5.47 -8.80
C ALA A 19 -0.24 5.42 -8.75
N ALA A 20 -0.81 4.81 -7.70
CA ALA A 20 -2.24 4.80 -7.43
C ALA A 20 -2.79 6.10 -6.82
N GLY A 21 -1.93 7.09 -6.53
CA GLY A 21 -2.31 8.40 -5.99
C GLY A 21 -2.15 8.55 -4.48
N CYS A 22 -1.37 7.68 -3.83
CA CYS A 22 -1.04 7.85 -2.42
C CYS A 22 0.02 8.95 -2.24
N GLU A 23 -0.30 9.99 -1.47
CA GLU A 23 0.57 11.16 -1.27
C GLU A 23 1.35 11.13 0.04
N ARG A 24 0.92 10.32 1.02
CA ARG A 24 1.53 10.22 2.35
C ARG A 24 1.67 8.75 2.74
N ILE A 25 2.89 8.35 3.09
CA ILE A 25 3.22 6.98 3.47
C ILE A 25 3.92 7.00 4.83
N PRO A 26 3.18 6.79 5.92
CA PRO A 26 3.79 6.59 7.22
C PRO A 26 4.53 5.24 7.24
N VAL A 27 5.74 5.24 7.76
CA VAL A 27 6.61 4.06 7.89
C VAL A 27 7.01 3.95 9.37
N PRO A 28 6.75 2.82 10.04
CA PRO A 28 7.19 2.64 11.42
C PRO A 28 8.71 2.78 11.52
N TRP A 29 9.18 3.44 12.57
CA TRP A 29 10.59 3.48 12.87
C TRP A 29 11.04 2.12 13.40
N GLU A 30 12.10 1.56 12.81
CA GLU A 30 12.77 0.39 13.37
C GLU A 30 14.29 0.57 13.42
N PRO A 31 14.98 0.00 14.42
CA PRO A 31 16.44 0.14 14.57
C PRO A 31 17.24 -0.33 13.34
N ARG A 32 16.71 -1.31 12.59
CA ARG A 32 17.37 -1.86 11.39
C ARG A 32 17.13 -1.05 10.12
N ARG A 33 16.29 0.01 10.18
CA ARG A 33 15.96 0.91 9.08
C ARG A 33 15.68 0.19 7.75
N LEU A 34 15.00 -0.95 7.81
CA LEU A 34 14.77 -1.79 6.62
C LEU A 34 13.81 -1.12 5.65
N ALA A 35 12.71 -0.56 6.15
CA ALA A 35 11.67 0.05 5.34
C ALA A 35 12.09 1.42 4.83
N ILE A 36 12.65 2.27 5.71
CA ILE A 36 13.09 3.61 5.28
C ILE A 36 14.22 3.54 4.26
N SER A 37 15.22 2.68 4.44
CA SER A 37 16.31 2.52 3.47
C SER A 37 15.87 1.88 2.15
N ALA A 38 14.71 1.23 2.11
CA ALA A 38 14.15 0.74 0.85
C ALA A 38 13.60 1.87 -0.03
N VAL A 39 13.29 3.03 0.56
CA VAL A 39 12.61 4.13 -0.14
C VAL A 39 13.39 5.44 -0.14
N GLU A 40 14.47 5.56 0.65
CA GLU A 40 15.23 6.80 0.84
C GLU A 40 15.84 7.37 -0.45
N HIS A 41 16.14 6.51 -1.43
CA HIS A 41 16.71 6.92 -2.71
C HIS A 41 15.68 6.99 -3.85
N LEU A 42 14.40 6.69 -3.58
CA LEU A 42 13.37 6.73 -4.60
C LEU A 42 12.94 8.17 -4.88
N GLN A 43 12.94 8.56 -6.16
CA GLN A 43 12.36 9.82 -6.61
C GLN A 43 10.85 9.63 -6.79
N ILE A 44 10.10 9.79 -5.69
CA ILE A 44 8.65 9.58 -5.66
C ILE A 44 7.92 10.86 -5.24
N GLY A 45 6.77 11.14 -5.87
CA GLY A 45 5.93 12.30 -5.57
C GLY A 45 5.05 12.13 -4.33
N ALA A 46 5.58 11.48 -3.27
CA ALA A 46 4.85 11.25 -2.03
C ALA A 46 5.75 11.50 -0.81
N LYS A 47 5.14 11.95 0.28
CA LYS A 47 5.81 12.21 1.54
C LYS A 47 5.95 10.92 2.34
N ILE A 48 7.19 10.53 2.61
CA ILE A 48 7.51 9.43 3.53
C ILE A 48 7.68 10.01 4.94
N GLU A 49 6.95 9.49 5.92
CA GLU A 49 6.98 9.98 7.31
C GLU A 49 7.36 8.83 8.25
N GLU A 50 8.45 8.97 9.00
CA GLU A 50 8.80 7.98 10.03
C GLU A 50 7.87 8.13 11.25
N VAL A 51 7.24 7.03 11.67
CA VAL A 51 6.40 6.96 12.87
C VAL A 51 7.22 6.37 14.01
N ARG A 52 7.59 7.22 14.98
CA ARG A 52 8.44 6.82 16.10
C ARG A 52 7.61 6.43 17.32
N THR A 53 7.86 5.24 17.83
CA THR A 53 7.30 4.72 19.08
C THR A 53 8.41 4.11 19.93
N PRO A 54 8.22 3.99 21.26
CA PRO A 54 9.16 3.26 22.12
C PRO A 54 9.40 1.84 21.60
N ILE A 55 10.65 1.38 21.62
CA ILE A 55 11.04 0.03 21.20
C ILE A 55 11.37 -0.82 22.42
N THR A 56 10.72 -1.98 22.49
CA THR A 56 10.83 -2.96 23.56
C THR A 56 11.29 -4.34 23.05
N HIS A 57 11.53 -4.47 21.74
CA HIS A 57 11.89 -5.71 21.05
C HIS A 57 10.81 -6.81 21.17
N SER A 58 9.55 -6.41 21.13
CA SER A 58 8.41 -7.30 21.33
C SER A 58 7.29 -7.02 20.32
N ALA A 59 6.24 -7.86 20.33
CA ALA A 59 5.07 -7.64 19.47
C ALA A 59 4.34 -6.33 19.78
N GLN A 60 4.54 -5.77 20.99
CA GLN A 60 4.01 -4.48 21.40
C GLN A 60 4.54 -3.34 20.54
N ASP A 61 5.76 -3.44 19.99
CA ASP A 61 6.34 -2.40 19.13
C ASP A 61 5.50 -2.22 17.85
N THR A 62 5.08 -3.34 17.26
CA THR A 62 4.17 -3.31 16.09
C THR A 62 2.80 -2.73 16.47
N GLN A 63 2.27 -3.09 17.64
CA GLN A 63 0.97 -2.59 18.10
C GLN A 63 0.99 -1.08 18.33
N ALA A 64 2.03 -0.57 19.00
CA ALA A 64 2.21 0.86 19.26
C ALA A 64 2.33 1.64 17.95
N ALA A 65 3.14 1.16 17.00
CA ALA A 65 3.29 1.81 15.70
C ALA A 65 1.97 1.83 14.92
N VAL A 66 1.20 0.74 14.91
CA VAL A 66 -0.11 0.66 14.26
C VAL A 66 -1.09 1.66 14.85
N LEU A 67 -1.13 1.80 16.18
CA LEU A 67 -1.99 2.78 16.85
C LEU A 67 -1.58 4.22 16.50
N ALA A 68 -0.28 4.53 16.51
CA ALA A 68 0.21 5.84 16.10
C ALA A 68 -0.11 6.15 14.62
N MET A 69 0.02 5.17 13.73
CA MET A 69 -0.37 5.32 12.31
C MET A 69 -1.87 5.53 12.16
N ARG A 70 -2.69 4.84 12.97
CA ARG A 70 -4.16 5.03 13.00
C ARG A 70 -4.51 6.46 13.39
N GLU A 71 -3.91 6.99 14.45
CA GLU A 71 -4.12 8.36 14.92
C GLU A 71 -3.72 9.41 13.88
N GLN A 72 -2.71 9.12 13.06
CA GLN A 72 -2.30 9.96 11.93
C GLN A 72 -3.21 9.87 10.70
N GLY A 73 -4.28 9.08 10.76
CA GLY A 73 -5.26 8.92 9.68
C GLY A 73 -4.82 7.95 8.58
N CYS A 74 -3.90 7.02 8.85
CA CYS A 74 -3.59 5.94 7.92
C CYS A 74 -4.86 5.17 7.57
N ARG A 75 -5.04 4.77 6.31
CA ARG A 75 -6.27 4.09 5.84
C ARG A 75 -6.07 2.62 5.52
N VAL A 76 -4.84 2.24 5.18
CA VAL A 76 -4.49 0.89 4.72
C VAL A 76 -3.12 0.55 5.26
N LEU A 77 -2.97 -0.65 5.81
CA LEU A 77 -1.70 -1.19 6.28
C LEU A 77 -1.19 -2.24 5.30
N VAL A 78 0.02 -2.08 4.78
CA VAL A 78 0.73 -3.15 4.06
C VAL A 78 1.76 -3.75 4.99
N VAL A 79 1.66 -5.05 5.24
CA VAL A 79 2.54 -5.75 6.19
C VAL A 79 3.40 -6.74 5.44
N LEU A 80 4.70 -6.47 5.38
CA LEU A 80 5.67 -7.42 4.85
C LEU A 80 6.29 -8.24 6.00
N GLY A 81 5.78 -9.44 6.24
CA GLY A 81 6.20 -10.25 7.39
C GLY A 81 5.57 -11.63 7.46
N GLY A 82 5.59 -12.20 8.66
CA GLY A 82 4.91 -13.47 8.98
C GLY A 82 3.63 -13.25 9.78
N ASP A 83 2.92 -14.34 10.09
CA ASP A 83 1.66 -14.31 10.84
C ASP A 83 1.74 -13.60 12.19
N GLY A 84 2.90 -13.64 12.87
CA GLY A 84 3.09 -12.93 14.14
C GLY A 84 2.91 -11.42 14.00
N THR A 85 3.46 -10.83 12.94
CA THR A 85 3.33 -9.40 12.64
C THR A 85 1.90 -9.06 12.26
N SER A 86 1.30 -9.83 11.34
CA SER A 86 -0.10 -9.62 10.95
C SER A 86 -1.04 -9.74 12.14
N ARG A 87 -0.82 -10.72 13.04
CA ARG A 87 -1.61 -10.89 14.27
C ARG A 87 -1.45 -9.72 15.23
N ALA A 88 -0.24 -9.18 15.39
CA ALA A 88 -0.02 -8.00 16.22
C ALA A 88 -0.77 -6.79 15.67
N VAL A 89 -0.73 -6.58 14.35
CA VAL A 89 -1.47 -5.50 13.67
C VAL A 89 -2.96 -5.65 13.90
N THR A 90 -3.52 -6.84 13.66
CA THR A 90 -4.96 -7.08 13.79
C THR A 90 -5.43 -7.04 15.23
N LYS A 91 -4.55 -7.34 16.19
CA LYS A 91 -4.86 -7.20 17.63
C LYS A 91 -4.95 -5.72 18.04
N ALA A 92 -4.09 -4.87 17.51
CA ALA A 92 -4.11 -3.43 17.78
C ALA A 92 -5.23 -2.70 17.03
N TRP A 93 -5.49 -3.10 15.79
CA TRP A 93 -6.52 -2.50 14.94
C TRP A 93 -7.33 -3.59 14.22
N PRO A 94 -8.40 -4.09 14.87
CA PRO A 94 -9.23 -5.18 14.33
C PRO A 94 -9.87 -4.87 12.98
N ASP A 95 -10.35 -3.64 12.80
CA ASP A 95 -11.05 -3.21 11.59
C ASP A 95 -10.11 -2.56 10.54
N ALA A 96 -8.81 -2.77 10.66
CA ALA A 96 -7.85 -2.25 9.69
C ALA A 96 -8.05 -2.88 8.31
N VAL A 97 -7.94 -2.08 7.26
CA VAL A 97 -7.74 -2.62 5.91
C VAL A 97 -6.30 -3.10 5.81
N LEU A 98 -6.11 -4.41 5.71
CA LEU A 98 -4.80 -5.05 5.80
C LEU A 98 -4.43 -5.73 4.47
N MET A 99 -3.26 -5.40 3.94
CA MET A 99 -2.58 -6.13 2.86
C MET A 99 -1.41 -6.93 3.47
N PRO A 100 -1.64 -8.18 3.91
CA PRO A 100 -0.56 -9.02 4.42
C PRO A 100 0.25 -9.61 3.26
N LEU A 101 1.54 -9.32 3.21
CA LEU A 101 2.49 -9.91 2.28
C LEU A 101 3.36 -10.90 3.02
N SER A 102 3.10 -12.16 2.73
CA SER A 102 3.76 -13.30 3.37
C SER A 102 5.19 -13.46 2.86
N THR A 103 6.14 -13.57 3.78
CA THR A 103 7.54 -13.91 3.45
C THR A 103 7.90 -15.38 3.68
N GLY A 104 6.92 -16.23 3.97
CA GLY A 104 7.08 -17.65 4.28
C GLY A 104 6.03 -18.52 3.57
N THR A 105 6.20 -19.85 3.61
CA THR A 105 5.36 -20.81 2.84
C THR A 105 4.19 -21.42 3.61
N ASN A 106 4.09 -21.19 4.92
CA ASN A 106 3.02 -21.72 5.77
C ASN A 106 2.41 -20.61 6.65
N ASN A 107 1.86 -19.58 6.02
CA ASN A 107 1.22 -18.46 6.71
C ASN A 107 -0.31 -18.57 6.64
N VAL A 108 -0.95 -18.33 7.78
CA VAL A 108 -2.41 -18.21 7.96
C VAL A 108 -2.94 -16.93 7.28
N PHE A 109 -2.08 -15.96 6.99
CA PHE A 109 -2.35 -14.81 6.11
C PHE A 109 -1.69 -14.96 4.71
N PRO A 110 -2.12 -15.89 3.83
CA PRO A 110 -1.43 -16.13 2.56
C PRO A 110 -1.92 -15.20 1.46
N LEU A 111 -1.14 -14.15 1.14
CA LEU A 111 -1.19 -13.51 -0.18
C LEU A 111 0.19 -13.59 -0.84
N TRP A 112 0.28 -14.44 -1.85
CA TRP A 112 1.39 -14.47 -2.80
C TRP A 112 1.07 -13.52 -3.95
N ILE A 113 1.10 -12.23 -3.65
CA ILE A 113 0.84 -11.17 -4.61
C ILE A 113 2.14 -10.46 -4.95
N GLU A 114 2.27 -10.08 -6.21
CA GLU A 114 3.39 -9.30 -6.68
C GLU A 114 3.39 -7.93 -5.94
N PRO A 115 4.53 -7.50 -5.36
CA PRO A 115 4.62 -6.30 -4.51
C PRO A 115 4.06 -5.02 -5.13
N THR A 116 4.30 -4.77 -6.42
CA THR A 116 3.79 -3.58 -7.12
C THR A 116 2.28 -3.60 -7.24
N ILE A 117 1.67 -4.75 -7.56
CA ILE A 117 0.21 -4.92 -7.57
C ILE A 117 -0.36 -4.70 -6.16
N ALA A 118 0.30 -5.23 -5.13
CA ALA A 118 -0.12 -5.03 -3.75
C ALA A 118 -0.11 -3.53 -3.37
N GLY A 119 0.95 -2.83 -3.76
CA GLY A 119 1.08 -1.38 -3.63
C GLY A 119 -0.03 -0.62 -4.33
N LEU A 120 -0.29 -0.93 -5.59
CA LEU A 120 -1.37 -0.31 -6.38
C LEU A 120 -2.74 -0.49 -5.69
N ALA A 121 -3.07 -1.72 -5.26
CA ALA A 121 -4.34 -2.00 -4.59
C ALA A 121 -4.48 -1.23 -3.28
N ALA A 122 -3.43 -1.23 -2.45
CA ALA A 122 -3.42 -0.47 -1.20
C ALA A 122 -3.53 1.05 -1.45
N GLY A 123 -2.79 1.56 -2.43
CA GLY A 123 -2.79 2.97 -2.80
C GLY A 123 -4.15 3.46 -3.30
N LEU A 124 -4.88 2.66 -4.08
CA LEU A 124 -6.22 3.04 -4.56
C LEU A 124 -7.22 3.27 -3.41
N ILE A 125 -7.11 2.51 -2.33
CA ILE A 125 -7.98 2.65 -1.15
C ILE A 125 -7.48 3.78 -0.24
N ALA A 126 -6.16 3.88 -0.08
CA ALA A 126 -5.55 4.98 0.68
C ALA A 126 -5.87 6.35 0.06
N ALA A 127 -5.87 6.44 -1.28
CA ALA A 127 -6.25 7.62 -2.03
C ALA A 127 -7.78 7.84 -2.12
N GLY A 128 -8.60 6.96 -1.52
CA GLY A 128 -10.06 7.06 -1.54
C GLY A 128 -10.71 6.83 -2.90
N ARG A 129 -9.97 6.30 -3.89
CA ARG A 129 -10.48 5.97 -5.23
C ARG A 129 -11.33 4.71 -5.25
N ILE A 130 -11.13 3.83 -4.27
CA ILE A 130 -11.91 2.61 -4.05
C ILE A 130 -12.37 2.59 -2.59
N ALA A 131 -13.65 2.31 -2.37
CA ALA A 131 -14.20 2.10 -1.04
C ALA A 131 -13.66 0.79 -0.42
N PRO A 132 -13.35 0.76 0.89
CA PRO A 132 -12.92 -0.46 1.58
C PRO A 132 -13.89 -1.64 1.39
N ASP A 133 -15.19 -1.36 1.28
CA ASP A 133 -16.24 -2.38 1.13
C ASP A 133 -16.23 -3.09 -0.24
N GLY A 134 -15.54 -2.51 -1.23
CA GLY A 134 -15.31 -3.12 -2.54
C GLY A 134 -14.25 -4.23 -2.54
N VAL A 135 -13.59 -4.43 -1.38
CA VAL A 135 -12.50 -5.38 -1.17
C VAL A 135 -13.07 -6.58 -0.43
N ALA A 136 -12.81 -7.80 -0.92
CA ALA A 136 -13.44 -8.98 -0.34
C ALA A 136 -12.90 -9.25 1.09
N PRO A 137 -13.73 -9.22 2.15
CA PRO A 137 -13.32 -9.74 3.44
C PRO A 137 -13.00 -11.23 3.28
N VAL A 138 -11.86 -11.69 3.81
CA VAL A 138 -11.55 -13.11 3.82
C VAL A 138 -12.22 -13.70 5.08
N PRO A 139 -13.18 -14.62 4.93
CA PRO A 139 -14.00 -15.07 6.05
C PRO A 139 -13.21 -16.04 6.92
N ARG A 140 -12.65 -15.53 8.03
CA ARG A 140 -12.45 -16.32 9.28
C ARG A 140 -12.03 -15.51 10.52
N SER A 141 -11.80 -14.22 10.34
CA SER A 141 -11.63 -13.21 11.39
C SER A 141 -12.24 -11.94 10.84
N SER A 142 -12.81 -11.07 11.66
CA SER A 142 -13.52 -9.84 11.30
C SER A 142 -12.66 -8.75 10.63
N ILE A 143 -11.76 -9.13 9.72
CA ILE A 143 -10.73 -8.30 9.11
C ILE A 143 -10.96 -8.23 7.60
N SER A 144 -10.95 -7.02 7.07
CA SER A 144 -10.95 -6.76 5.63
C SER A 144 -9.55 -6.95 5.06
N ILE A 145 -9.26 -8.18 4.61
CA ILE A 145 -8.02 -8.49 3.89
C ILE A 145 -8.15 -8.02 2.44
N LEU A 146 -7.13 -7.33 1.95
CA LEU A 146 -7.05 -6.90 0.57
C LEU A 146 -6.94 -8.06 -0.42
N LYS A 147 -8.09 -8.54 -0.89
CA LYS A 147 -8.19 -9.45 -2.01
C LYS A 147 -8.84 -8.73 -3.17
N ALA A 148 -8.12 -8.60 -4.28
CA ALA A 148 -8.71 -8.18 -5.54
C ALA A 148 -9.87 -9.14 -5.85
N ARG A 149 -11.11 -8.63 -5.86
CA ARG A 149 -12.26 -9.39 -6.38
C ARG A 149 -11.88 -9.78 -7.81
N ARG A 150 -12.01 -11.07 -8.17
CA ARG A 150 -11.87 -11.47 -9.57
C ARG A 150 -12.86 -10.64 -10.37
N PRO A 151 -12.39 -9.76 -11.25
CA PRO A 151 -13.30 -8.99 -12.07
C PRO A 151 -13.89 -9.92 -13.12
N THR A 152 -15.20 -9.92 -13.30
CA THR A 152 -15.84 -10.43 -14.51
C THR A 152 -15.57 -9.44 -15.65
N TRP A 153 -14.30 -9.25 -16.02
CA TRP A 153 -13.94 -8.47 -17.20
C TRP A 153 -14.28 -9.29 -18.44
N ARG A 154 -15.37 -8.95 -19.11
CA ARG A 154 -15.50 -9.21 -20.55
C ARG A 154 -14.50 -8.26 -21.22
N TRP A 155 -13.39 -8.80 -21.70
CA TRP A 155 -12.32 -8.03 -22.34
C TRP A 155 -12.88 -7.22 -23.50
N SER A 156 -12.86 -5.90 -23.39
CA SER A 156 -12.75 -5.02 -24.56
C SER A 156 -11.53 -4.14 -24.34
N MET A 157 -10.56 -4.30 -25.22
CA MET A 157 -9.29 -3.59 -25.18
C MET A 157 -9.58 -2.11 -25.48
N ARG A 158 -9.36 -1.22 -24.51
CA ARG A 158 -9.18 0.21 -24.77
C ARG A 158 -7.85 0.63 -24.18
N CYS A 159 -6.86 0.78 -25.05
CA CYS A 159 -5.63 1.51 -24.77
C CYS A 159 -6.01 2.95 -24.39
N PHE A 160 -5.52 3.43 -23.25
CA PHE A 160 -5.54 4.86 -22.94
C PHE A 160 -4.12 5.41 -23.06
N TYR A 161 -3.84 6.10 -24.17
CA TYR A 161 -2.76 7.09 -24.22
C TYR A 161 -3.33 8.42 -23.71
N LYS A 162 -2.58 9.10 -22.83
CA LYS A 162 -2.88 10.46 -22.38
C LYS A 162 -2.48 11.43 -23.49
N ALA A 163 -3.46 12.00 -24.21
CA ALA A 163 -3.20 13.10 -25.13
C ALA A 163 -2.91 14.37 -24.30
N THR A 164 -1.66 14.82 -24.31
CA THR A 164 -1.28 16.18 -23.92
C THR A 164 -1.19 17.04 -25.19
N GLY A 165 -1.98 18.10 -25.28
CA GLY A 165 -1.96 19.03 -26.41
C GLY A 165 -2.67 20.33 -26.09
N SER A 166 -1.88 21.33 -25.72
CA SER A 166 -2.22 22.69 -25.33
C SER A 166 -3.22 23.40 -26.26
N ALA A 167 -4.15 24.15 -25.67
CA ALA A 167 -4.94 25.14 -26.39
C ALA A 167 -4.02 26.30 -26.79
N ILE A 168 -3.86 26.53 -28.09
CA ILE A 168 -3.32 27.78 -28.63
C ILE A 168 -4.47 28.44 -29.39
N SER A 169 -4.88 29.58 -28.86
CA SER A 169 -5.74 30.56 -29.49
C SER A 169 -5.14 31.04 -30.82
N GLY A 170 -5.91 30.96 -31.90
CA GLY A 170 -5.58 31.63 -33.16
C GLY A 170 -6.87 31.99 -33.90
N ARG A 171 -7.33 33.25 -33.74
CA ARG A 171 -8.27 33.85 -34.68
C ARG A 171 -7.55 34.06 -36.01
N SER A 172 -8.14 33.63 -37.10
CA SER A 172 -8.14 34.44 -38.33
C SER A 172 -9.38 34.08 -39.16
N SER A 173 -10.21 35.10 -39.32
CA SER A 173 -11.22 35.26 -40.35
C SER A 173 -10.62 35.07 -41.75
N LEU A 174 -11.39 34.47 -42.66
CA LEU A 174 -11.73 35.10 -43.95
C LEU A 174 -12.80 34.26 -44.66
N SER A 175 -13.90 34.94 -44.91
CA SER A 175 -14.90 34.67 -45.93
C SER A 175 -14.28 34.60 -47.32
N SER A 176 -14.75 33.67 -48.15
CA SER A 176 -15.40 33.89 -49.45
C SER A 176 -15.63 32.56 -50.16
#